data_AF-A0A833W8X4-F1
#
_entry.id   AF-A0A833W8X4-F1
#
_cell.length_a   1.000
_cell.length_b   1.000
_cell.length_c   1.000
_cell.angle_alpha   90.00
_cell.angle_beta   90.00
_cell.angle_gamma   90.00
#
_symmetry.space_group_name_H-M   'P 1'
#
loop_
_entity.id
_entity.type
_entity.pdbx_description
1 polymer ?
#
loop_
_entity_poly.entity_id
_entity_poly.type
_entity_poly.pdbx_seq_one_letter_code
_entity_poly.pdbx_strand_id
1 'polypeptide(L)'
;MDGCFGYHELKALEELINPTKNDSDSEDDLPQAGARKLGPGDIGTENGKSQDHLGPHAPLKAEGDDIWHPSEAAVSENTEVYDPRKVPEYEMKFKQAVTAEDVFLGMGFKTPGTASCEWLSVLVRMPQEAREKIELSVETEAIDVRSPRYRLHLKTPHSVDPNASSAKWHSDTSTLEIILRLVRELDNVNF
;
A
#
# COMPACT_ATOMS: atom_id res chain seq x y z
N MET A 1 12.30 -19.62 25.89
CA MET A 1 12.61 -18.26 25.40
C MET A 1 14.06 -18.33 25.00
N ASP A 2 14.32 -18.84 23.80
CA ASP A 2 15.66 -19.22 23.36
C ASP A 2 15.90 -18.52 22.03
N GLY A 3 16.28 -17.25 22.13
CA GLY A 3 16.43 -16.35 21.00
C GLY A 3 17.61 -15.41 21.18
N CYS A 4 18.77 -15.97 21.54
CA CYS A 4 20.03 -15.24 21.49
C CYS A 4 20.74 -15.62 20.19
N PHE A 5 20.96 -14.65 19.32
CA PHE A 5 21.77 -14.83 18.13
C PHE A 5 23.17 -15.30 18.53
N GLY A 6 23.61 -16.42 17.96
CA GLY A 6 24.94 -16.97 18.17
C GLY A 6 26.00 -16.10 17.50
N TYR A 7 27.24 -16.27 17.94
CA TYR A 7 28.41 -15.58 17.37
C TYR A 7 28.50 -15.73 15.84
N HIS A 8 28.13 -16.89 15.30
CA HIS A 8 28.15 -17.15 13.86
C HIS A 8 27.11 -16.32 13.09
N GLU A 9 25.92 -16.11 13.66
CA GLU A 9 24.86 -15.33 13.02
C GLU A 9 25.20 -13.84 13.04
N LEU A 10 25.79 -13.36 14.15
CA LEU A 10 26.33 -11.99 14.24
C LEU A 10 27.46 -11.74 13.24
N LYS A 11 28.34 -12.73 13.02
CA LYS A 11 29.44 -12.63 12.06
C LYS A 11 28.95 -12.66 10.61
N ALA A 12 27.95 -13.48 10.30
CA ALA A 12 27.33 -13.49 8.97
C ALA A 12 26.64 -12.16 8.65
N LEU A 13 26.02 -11.53 9.66
CA LEU A 13 25.42 -10.20 9.52
C LEU A 13 26.49 -9.12 9.30
N GLU A 14 27.63 -9.19 10.00
CA GLU A 14 28.76 -8.29 9.81
C GLU A 14 29.27 -8.31 8.36
N GLU A 15 29.45 -9.50 7.79
CA GLU A 15 29.93 -9.68 6.41
C GLU A 15 28.92 -9.17 5.37
N LEU A 16 27.61 -9.27 5.67
CA LEU A 16 26.55 -8.73 4.81
C LEU A 16 26.47 -7.19 4.86
N ILE A 17 26.66 -6.60 6.04
CA ILE A 17 26.55 -5.15 6.25
C ILE A 17 27.82 -4.43 5.76
N ASN A 18 28.99 -5.05 5.93
CA ASN A 18 30.27 -4.54 5.45
C ASN A 18 30.90 -5.55 4.48
N PRO A 19 30.41 -5.61 3.22
CA PRO A 19 31.14 -6.36 2.20
C PRO A 19 32.54 -5.74 2.10
N THR A 20 33.57 -6.52 2.38
CA THR A 20 34.95 -6.12 2.14
C THR A 20 35.06 -5.71 0.68
N LYS A 21 35.36 -4.43 0.45
CA LYS A 21 35.70 -3.89 -0.87
C LYS A 21 36.87 -4.68 -1.45
N ASN A 22 36.54 -5.76 -2.15
CA ASN A 22 37.41 -6.35 -3.13
C ASN A 22 36.81 -5.93 -4.47
N ASP A 23 37.19 -4.72 -4.88
CA ASP A 23 36.97 -4.21 -6.23
C ASP A 23 37.77 -5.12 -7.17
N SER A 24 37.12 -6.18 -7.63
CA SER A 24 37.61 -7.00 -8.74
C SER A 24 36.68 -6.75 -9.93
N ASP A 25 36.76 -5.54 -10.46
CA ASP A 25 36.42 -5.25 -11.86
C ASP A 25 37.38 -6.06 -12.73
N SER A 26 37.06 -7.34 -12.93
CA SER A 26 37.63 -8.11 -14.02
C SER A 26 36.57 -8.09 -15.12
N GLU A 27 36.70 -7.12 -16.02
CA GLU A 27 36.06 -7.17 -17.33
C GLU A 27 36.56 -8.44 -18.01
N ASP A 28 35.77 -9.51 -17.93
CA ASP A 28 36.08 -10.77 -18.56
C ASP A 28 35.90 -10.57 -20.08
N ASP A 29 37.05 -10.44 -20.76
CA ASP A 29 37.19 -10.45 -22.21
C ASP A 29 36.50 -11.70 -22.78
N LEU A 30 35.24 -11.55 -23.17
CA LEU A 30 34.53 -12.58 -23.92
C LEU A 30 35.30 -12.86 -25.21
N PRO A 31 35.61 -14.14 -25.53
CA PRO A 31 36.25 -14.45 -26.79
C PRO A 31 35.29 -14.05 -27.92
N GLN A 32 35.75 -13.15 -28.79
CA GLN A 32 35.03 -12.66 -29.96
C GLN A 32 34.95 -13.74 -31.07
N ALA A 33 34.57 -14.97 -30.72
CA ALA A 33 34.27 -16.06 -31.64
C ALA A 33 32.82 -15.93 -32.13
N GLY A 34 32.55 -14.90 -32.95
CA GLY A 34 31.20 -14.69 -33.46
C GLY A 34 31.00 -13.53 -34.43
N ALA A 35 32.05 -12.80 -34.82
CA ALA A 35 31.91 -11.72 -35.80
C ALA A 35 31.65 -12.29 -37.21
N ARG A 36 30.40 -12.68 -37.48
CA ARG A 36 29.91 -12.86 -38.84
C ARG A 36 30.00 -11.51 -39.53
N LYS A 37 30.75 -11.42 -40.64
CA LYS A 37 30.80 -10.23 -41.50
C LYS A 37 29.43 -10.05 -42.16
N LEU A 38 28.51 -9.36 -41.49
CA LEU A 38 27.27 -8.90 -42.10
C LEU A 38 27.58 -7.69 -42.98
N GLY A 39 27.25 -7.78 -44.27
CA GLY A 39 27.36 -6.68 -45.22
C GLY A 39 25.98 -6.11 -45.58
N PRO A 40 25.91 -4.95 -46.25
CA PRO A 40 24.65 -4.31 -46.63
C PRO A 40 23.70 -5.16 -47.51
N GLY A 41 24.17 -6.31 -48.02
CA GLY A 41 23.39 -7.26 -48.82
C GLY A 41 22.70 -8.38 -48.01
N ASP A 42 22.86 -8.42 -46.69
CA ASP A 42 22.28 -9.46 -45.82
C ASP A 42 20.91 -9.07 -45.22
N ILE A 43 20.31 -7.99 -45.72
CA ILE A 43 18.95 -7.59 -45.37
C ILE A 43 17.99 -8.32 -46.32
N GLY A 44 17.64 -9.55 -45.97
CA GLY A 44 16.62 -10.37 -46.63
C GLY A 44 16.11 -11.44 -45.66
N THR A 45 14.79 -11.62 -45.57
CA THR A 45 14.18 -12.60 -44.67
C THR A 45 14.59 -14.02 -45.03
N GLU A 46 15.50 -14.62 -44.26
CA GLU A 46 15.59 -16.07 -44.20
C GLU A 46 14.35 -16.61 -43.49
N ASN A 47 13.60 -17.50 -44.15
CA ASN A 47 12.45 -18.20 -43.56
C ASN A 47 12.95 -19.26 -42.55
N GLY A 48 13.68 -18.82 -41.53
CA GLY A 48 13.99 -19.60 -40.35
C GLY A 48 12.76 -19.63 -39.45
N LYS A 49 12.28 -20.83 -39.13
CA LYS A 49 11.27 -21.02 -38.09
C LYS A 49 11.72 -20.26 -36.85
N SER A 50 10.91 -19.31 -36.39
CA SER A 50 11.11 -18.56 -35.15
C SER A 50 11.44 -19.56 -34.04
N GLN A 51 12.69 -19.55 -33.57
CA GLN A 51 13.06 -20.27 -32.38
C GLN A 51 12.23 -19.68 -31.23
N ASP A 52 11.57 -20.54 -30.45
CA ASP A 52 10.96 -20.15 -29.18
C ASP A 52 12.04 -19.45 -28.34
N HIS A 53 11.98 -18.13 -28.28
CA HIS A 53 12.88 -17.34 -27.47
C HIS A 53 12.50 -17.56 -25.99
N LEU A 54 13.08 -18.59 -25.36
CA LEU A 54 13.07 -18.81 -23.91
C LEU A 54 13.99 -17.80 -23.20
N GLY A 55 13.82 -16.52 -23.51
CA GLY A 55 14.46 -15.43 -22.80
C GLY A 55 13.57 -14.94 -21.65
N PRO A 56 14.11 -14.18 -20.68
CA PRO A 56 13.33 -13.54 -19.62
C PRO A 56 12.27 -12.54 -20.12
N HIS A 57 12.26 -12.24 -21.43
CA HIS A 57 11.28 -11.37 -22.11
C HIS A 57 10.33 -12.14 -23.04
N ALA A 58 10.19 -13.46 -22.87
CA ALA A 58 9.22 -14.24 -23.63
C ALA A 58 7.78 -13.72 -23.36
N PRO A 59 6.93 -13.56 -24.39
CA PRO A 59 5.54 -13.13 -24.21
C PRO A 59 4.80 -14.09 -23.28
N LEU A 60 4.13 -13.57 -22.26
CA LEU A 60 3.26 -14.37 -21.40
C LEU A 60 2.10 -14.90 -22.24
N LYS A 61 1.81 -16.20 -22.16
CA LYS A 61 0.67 -16.79 -22.85
C LYS A 61 -0.60 -16.33 -22.14
N ALA A 62 -1.38 -15.45 -22.78
CA ALA A 62 -2.74 -15.15 -22.34
C ALA A 62 -3.62 -16.40 -22.45
N GLU A 63 -4.51 -16.61 -21.48
CA GLU A 63 -5.55 -17.63 -21.58
C GLU A 63 -6.70 -17.08 -22.45
N GLY A 64 -6.78 -17.52 -23.71
CA GLY A 64 -7.87 -17.15 -24.62
C GLY A 64 -7.68 -15.78 -25.32
N ASP A 65 -8.79 -15.07 -25.54
CA ASP A 65 -8.85 -13.75 -26.19
C ASP A 65 -8.60 -12.58 -25.20
N ASP A 66 -8.05 -12.87 -24.02
CA ASP A 66 -7.73 -11.85 -23.03
C ASP A 66 -6.54 -10.99 -23.49
N ILE A 67 -6.79 -9.68 -23.58
CA ILE A 67 -5.80 -8.68 -24.00
C ILE A 67 -4.72 -8.48 -22.92
N TRP A 68 -5.00 -8.84 -21.66
CA TRP A 68 -4.12 -8.61 -20.51
C TRP A 68 -3.84 -9.91 -19.76
N HIS A 69 -2.57 -10.20 -19.47
CA HIS A 69 -2.20 -11.29 -18.57
C HIS A 69 -2.34 -10.84 -17.10
N PRO A 70 -2.81 -11.67 -16.15
CA PRO A 70 -2.96 -11.29 -14.75
C PRO A 70 -1.64 -10.82 -14.09
N SER A 71 -0.49 -11.30 -14.55
CA SER A 71 0.82 -10.81 -14.12
C SER A 71 1.18 -9.41 -14.65
N GLU A 72 0.55 -8.95 -15.74
CA GLU A 72 0.70 -7.59 -16.30
C GLU A 72 -0.25 -6.60 -15.63
N ALA A 73 -1.39 -7.10 -15.14
CA ALA A 73 -2.25 -6.39 -14.21
C ALA A 73 -1.61 -6.35 -12.81
N ALA A 74 -0.41 -5.76 -12.71
CA ALA A 74 0.15 -5.39 -11.42
C ALA A 74 -0.85 -4.45 -10.74
N VAL A 75 -1.51 -4.94 -9.69
CA VAL A 75 -2.26 -4.10 -8.75
C VAL A 75 -1.22 -3.19 -8.12
N SER A 76 -0.97 -2.05 -8.76
CA SER A 76 -0.05 -1.06 -8.23
C SER A 76 -0.72 -0.44 -7.01
N GLU A 77 -0.48 -1.05 -5.85
CA GLU A 77 -0.85 -0.51 -4.55
C GLU A 77 -0.13 0.82 -4.24
N ASN A 78 0.72 1.31 -5.15
CA ASN A 78 1.47 2.55 -5.02
C ASN A 78 1.83 3.18 -6.38
N THR A 79 0.91 3.22 -7.35
CA THR A 79 1.04 4.29 -8.35
C THR A 79 0.50 5.54 -7.69
N GLU A 80 1.42 6.38 -7.20
CA GLU A 80 1.17 7.82 -7.20
C GLU A 80 0.90 8.23 -8.65
N VAL A 81 -0.32 7.96 -9.11
CA VAL A 81 -0.89 8.62 -10.26
C VAL A 81 -0.83 10.07 -9.83
N TYR A 82 0.07 10.83 -10.44
CA TYR A 82 0.26 12.23 -10.12
C TYR A 82 -1.09 12.93 -10.29
N ASP A 83 -1.83 13.03 -9.19
CA ASP A 83 -3.17 13.58 -9.16
C ASP A 83 -2.99 15.08 -8.97
N PRO A 84 -3.49 15.92 -9.90
CA PRO A 84 -3.37 17.36 -9.77
C PRO A 84 -4.19 17.94 -8.60
N ARG A 85 -5.05 17.12 -7.95
CA ARG A 85 -5.86 17.54 -6.81
C ARG A 85 -5.00 17.71 -5.56
N LYS A 86 -5.42 18.63 -4.71
CA LYS A 86 -4.73 18.91 -3.45
C LYS A 86 -5.07 17.86 -2.41
N VAL A 87 -4.10 17.49 -1.57
CA VAL A 87 -4.40 16.69 -0.38
C VAL A 87 -5.02 17.62 0.67
N PRO A 88 -6.24 17.33 1.17
CA PRO A 88 -6.88 18.14 2.21
C PRO A 88 -6.19 17.96 3.57
N GLU A 89 -6.31 18.96 4.44
CA GLU A 89 -5.89 18.83 5.85
C GLU A 89 -6.83 17.86 6.56
N TYR A 90 -6.28 16.89 7.30
CA TYR A 90 -7.07 15.94 8.06
C TYR A 90 -6.56 15.76 9.48
N GLU A 91 -7.46 15.37 10.38
CA GLU A 91 -7.17 15.08 11.78
C GLU A 91 -7.81 13.74 12.17
N MET A 92 -7.06 12.86 12.84
CA MET A 92 -7.53 11.56 13.30
C MET A 92 -7.69 11.57 14.83
N LYS A 93 -8.84 11.13 15.33
CA LYS A 93 -9.15 11.04 16.76
C LYS A 93 -9.75 9.69 17.09
N PHE A 94 -9.18 9.01 18.06
CA PHE A 94 -9.81 7.82 18.63
C PHE A 94 -10.96 8.22 19.56
N LYS A 95 -12.09 7.51 19.45
CA LYS A 95 -13.29 7.72 20.25
C LYS A 95 -13.60 6.44 21.03
N GLN A 96 -13.75 6.59 22.33
CA GLN A 96 -14.07 5.52 23.27
C GLN A 96 -15.47 5.73 23.84
N ALA A 97 -16.30 4.69 23.81
CA ALA A 97 -17.58 4.71 24.49
C ALA A 97 -17.35 4.47 25.99
N VAL A 98 -17.55 5.48 26.83
CA VAL A 98 -17.40 5.34 28.29
C VAL A 98 -18.76 5.36 28.97
N THR A 99 -18.96 4.44 29.91
CA THR A 99 -20.13 4.40 30.78
C THR A 99 -19.83 5.08 32.12
N ALA A 100 -20.87 5.31 32.93
CA ALA A 100 -20.69 5.84 34.27
C ALA A 100 -19.85 4.89 35.16
N GLU A 101 -19.95 3.57 34.93
CA GLU A 101 -19.19 2.56 35.68
C GLU A 101 -17.69 2.64 35.35
N ASP A 102 -17.33 2.94 34.11
CA ASP A 102 -15.94 3.15 33.69
C ASP A 102 -15.36 4.41 34.35
N VAL A 103 -16.10 5.52 34.31
CA VAL A 103 -15.60 6.83 34.75
C VAL A 103 -15.59 6.98 36.27
N PHE A 104 -16.63 6.48 36.95
CA PHE A 104 -16.82 6.70 38.38
C PHE A 104 -16.45 5.51 39.25
N LEU A 105 -16.53 4.28 38.73
CA LEU A 105 -16.29 3.05 39.51
C LEU A 105 -15.04 2.28 39.06
N GLY A 106 -14.48 2.58 37.89
CA GLY A 106 -13.33 1.87 37.32
C GLY A 106 -13.60 0.39 37.03
N MET A 107 -14.87 0.01 36.82
CA MET A 107 -15.29 -1.40 36.76
C MET A 107 -15.35 -2.01 35.37
N GLY A 108 -15.44 -1.21 34.29
CA GLY A 108 -15.51 -1.75 32.93
C GLY A 108 -14.15 -1.92 32.27
N PHE A 109 -13.06 -1.91 33.06
CA PHE A 109 -11.67 -2.25 32.68
C PHE A 109 -11.02 -1.42 31.57
N LYS A 110 -11.77 -0.50 30.95
CA LYS A 110 -11.27 0.31 29.86
C LYS A 110 -10.10 1.18 30.29
N THR A 111 -9.08 1.22 29.45
CA THR A 111 -7.90 2.07 29.62
C THR A 111 -8.07 3.39 28.86
N PRO A 112 -7.32 4.45 29.18
CA PRO A 112 -7.27 5.66 28.37
C PRO A 112 -6.48 5.48 27.05
N GLY A 113 -6.04 4.26 26.74
CA GLY A 113 -5.28 3.94 25.54
C GLY A 113 -6.18 3.71 24.31
N THR A 114 -5.58 3.82 23.13
CA THR A 114 -6.28 3.55 21.86
C THR A 114 -6.78 2.11 21.74
N ALA A 115 -6.18 1.17 22.48
CA ALA A 115 -6.63 -0.22 22.57
C ALA A 115 -8.07 -0.35 23.08
N SER A 116 -8.53 0.55 23.95
CA SER A 116 -9.91 0.54 24.45
C SER A 116 -10.88 1.39 23.62
N CYS A 117 -10.41 2.07 22.56
CA CYS A 117 -11.24 2.88 21.69
C CYS A 117 -11.88 2.04 20.59
N GLU A 118 -13.21 2.07 20.48
CA GLU A 118 -13.99 1.30 19.51
C GLU A 118 -14.10 1.99 18.14
N TRP A 119 -13.87 3.32 18.12
CA TRP A 119 -14.15 4.16 16.96
C TRP A 119 -12.94 5.03 16.60
N LEU A 120 -12.79 5.30 15.31
CA LEU A 120 -11.82 6.23 14.75
C LEU A 120 -12.55 7.34 13.99
N SER A 121 -12.38 8.58 14.43
CA SER A 121 -12.95 9.76 13.79
C SER A 121 -11.90 10.43 12.92
N VAL A 122 -12.16 10.57 11.62
CA VAL A 122 -11.32 11.31 10.69
C VAL A 122 -12.05 12.57 10.26
N LEU A 123 -11.47 13.74 10.56
CA LEU A 123 -12.00 15.05 10.18
C LEU A 123 -11.20 15.57 8.99
N VAL A 124 -11.83 15.70 7.83
CA VAL A 124 -11.18 16.14 6.60
C VAL A 124 -11.71 17.52 6.20
N ARG A 125 -10.84 18.53 6.20
CA ARG A 125 -11.18 19.91 5.85
C ARG A 125 -11.12 20.10 4.34
N MET A 126 -12.26 20.45 3.74
CA MET A 126 -12.39 20.69 2.30
C MET A 126 -13.10 22.03 2.06
N PRO A 127 -12.42 23.16 2.30
CA PRO A 127 -13.03 24.48 2.11
C PRO A 127 -13.38 24.68 0.63
N GLN A 128 -14.49 25.38 0.40
CA GLN A 128 -15.02 25.72 -0.93
C GLN A 128 -15.50 24.50 -1.75
N GLU A 129 -15.76 23.37 -1.10
CA GLU A 129 -16.39 22.20 -1.69
C GLU A 129 -17.85 22.08 -1.22
N ALA A 130 -18.69 21.46 -2.05
CA ALA A 130 -20.08 21.17 -1.71
C ALA A 130 -20.25 19.68 -1.38
N ARG A 131 -21.17 19.33 -0.48
CA ARG A 131 -21.37 17.93 -0.07
C ARG A 131 -21.70 17.01 -1.25
N GLU A 132 -22.38 17.52 -2.27
CA GLU A 132 -22.85 16.75 -3.42
C GLU A 132 -21.71 16.34 -4.36
N LYS A 133 -20.56 17.02 -4.25
CA LYS A 133 -19.37 16.79 -5.07
C LYS A 133 -18.34 15.91 -4.36
N ILE A 134 -18.62 15.51 -3.12
CA ILE A 134 -17.73 14.71 -2.30
C ILE A 134 -18.17 13.26 -2.43
N GLU A 135 -17.23 12.42 -2.84
CA GLU A 135 -17.35 10.98 -2.88
C GLU A 135 -16.47 10.39 -1.77
N LEU A 136 -17.03 9.47 -1.00
CA LEU A 136 -16.35 8.76 0.07
C LEU A 136 -16.47 7.26 -0.20
N SER A 137 -15.34 6.58 -0.34
CA SER A 137 -15.23 5.13 -0.30
C SER A 137 -14.58 4.72 1.01
N VAL A 138 -15.20 3.77 1.72
CA VAL A 138 -14.66 3.18 2.94
C VAL A 138 -14.37 1.72 2.64
N GLU A 139 -13.10 1.38 2.65
CA GLU A 139 -12.61 0.01 2.54
C GLU A 139 -12.20 -0.48 3.94
N THR A 140 -11.94 -1.77 4.05
CA THR A 140 -11.57 -2.39 5.33
C THR A 140 -10.28 -1.81 5.91
N GLU A 141 -9.32 -1.40 5.07
CA GLU A 141 -7.99 -0.95 5.52
C GLU A 141 -7.64 0.48 5.05
N ALA A 142 -8.55 1.14 4.34
CA ALA A 142 -8.32 2.46 3.79
C ALA A 142 -9.61 3.24 3.60
N ILE A 143 -9.50 4.56 3.59
CA ILE A 143 -10.55 5.47 3.15
C ILE A 143 -10.06 6.24 1.92
N ASP A 144 -10.95 6.46 0.97
CA ASP A 144 -10.71 7.30 -0.19
C ASP A 144 -11.77 8.40 -0.25
N VAL A 145 -11.31 9.65 -0.10
CA VAL A 145 -12.14 10.84 -0.20
C VAL A 145 -11.77 11.56 -1.48
N ARG A 146 -12.76 11.78 -2.34
CA ARG A 146 -12.57 12.43 -3.65
C ARG A 146 -13.52 13.61 -3.78
N SER A 147 -12.97 14.71 -4.27
CA SER A 147 -13.74 15.87 -4.76
C SER A 147 -13.05 16.41 -6.02
N PRO A 148 -13.69 17.33 -6.77
CA PRO A 148 -13.05 17.98 -7.92
C PRO A 148 -11.71 18.66 -7.59
N ARG A 149 -11.52 19.08 -6.34
CA ARG A 149 -10.34 19.84 -5.89
C ARG A 149 -9.42 19.04 -4.98
N TYR A 150 -9.98 18.09 -4.24
CA TYR A 150 -9.27 17.35 -3.20
C TYR A 150 -9.28 15.86 -3.47
N ARG A 151 -8.20 15.20 -3.08
CA ARG A 151 -8.13 13.74 -3.01
C ARG A 151 -7.35 13.35 -1.76
N LEU A 152 -7.89 12.40 -1.00
CA LEU A 152 -7.24 11.82 0.16
C LEU A 152 -7.47 10.32 0.13
N HIS A 153 -6.41 9.57 -0.17
CA HIS A 153 -6.37 8.14 0.09
C HIS A 153 -5.55 7.92 1.36
N LEU A 154 -6.18 7.40 2.41
CA LEU A 154 -5.58 7.24 3.72
C LEU A 154 -5.78 5.82 4.22
N LYS A 155 -4.68 5.11 4.50
CA LYS A 155 -4.73 3.80 5.16
C LYS A 155 -5.14 3.95 6.62
N THR A 156 -6.03 3.09 7.09
CA THR A 156 -6.46 3.07 8.48
C THR A 156 -5.42 2.32 9.34
N PRO A 157 -5.22 2.71 10.61
CA PRO A 157 -4.27 2.02 11.49
C PRO A 157 -4.65 0.56 11.79
N HIS A 158 -5.95 0.28 11.77
CA HIS A 158 -6.52 -1.04 11.98
C HIS A 158 -7.67 -1.24 10.97
N SER A 159 -8.05 -2.50 10.79
CA SER A 159 -9.22 -2.84 9.99
C SER A 159 -10.49 -2.19 10.55
N VAL A 160 -11.38 -1.77 9.64
CA VAL A 160 -12.65 -1.13 9.97
C VAL A 160 -13.81 -1.91 9.38
N ASP A 161 -14.99 -1.80 9.99
CA ASP A 161 -16.24 -2.30 9.42
C ASP A 161 -16.94 -1.16 8.65
N PRO A 162 -16.98 -1.20 7.29
CA PRO A 162 -17.61 -0.17 6.50
C PRO A 162 -19.12 -0.04 6.76
N ASN A 163 -19.80 -1.12 7.15
CA ASN A 163 -21.26 -1.12 7.35
C ASN A 163 -21.65 -0.52 8.70
N ALA A 164 -20.79 -0.66 9.71
CA ALA A 164 -20.96 -0.03 11.01
C ALA A 164 -20.38 1.39 11.07
N SER A 165 -19.73 1.86 10.01
CA SER A 165 -19.14 3.20 9.91
C SER A 165 -20.16 4.22 9.38
N SER A 166 -19.95 5.49 9.69
CA SER A 166 -20.82 6.58 9.26
C SER A 166 -20.03 7.82 8.87
N ALA A 167 -20.62 8.70 8.07
CA ALA A 167 -20.00 9.96 7.70
C ALA A 167 -21.02 11.11 7.73
N LYS A 168 -20.55 12.30 8.11
CA LYS A 168 -21.35 13.52 8.21
C LYS A 168 -20.58 14.70 7.65
N TRP A 169 -21.26 15.49 6.82
CA TRP A 169 -20.73 16.76 6.34
C TRP A 169 -21.18 17.91 7.25
N HIS A 170 -20.21 18.70 7.71
CA HIS A 170 -20.43 19.93 8.47
C HIS A 170 -20.24 21.13 7.55
N SER A 171 -21.34 21.77 7.14
CA SER A 171 -21.34 22.86 6.15
C SER A 171 -20.81 24.17 6.70
N ASP A 172 -20.93 24.40 8.00
CA ASP A 172 -20.41 25.54 8.74
C ASP A 172 -18.88 25.59 8.72
N THR A 173 -18.22 24.44 8.87
CA THR A 173 -16.76 24.31 8.91
C THR A 173 -16.17 23.73 7.61
N SER A 174 -17.01 23.41 6.62
CA SER A 174 -16.62 22.71 5.39
C SER A 174 -15.75 21.48 5.67
N THR A 175 -16.18 20.67 6.66
CA THR A 175 -15.43 19.52 7.15
C THR A 175 -16.25 18.24 7.03
N LEU A 176 -15.64 17.21 6.45
CA LEU A 176 -16.19 15.86 6.41
C LEU A 176 -15.73 15.11 7.65
N GLU A 177 -16.66 14.75 8.53
CA GLU A 177 -16.42 13.87 9.67
C GLU A 177 -16.76 12.43 9.28
N ILE A 178 -15.77 11.55 9.32
CA ILE A 178 -15.90 10.12 9.05
C ILE A 178 -15.70 9.40 10.38
N ILE A 179 -16.69 8.62 10.81
CA ILE A 179 -16.65 7.82 12.04
C ILE A 179 -16.56 6.36 11.64
N LEU A 180 -15.38 5.79 11.81
CA LEU A 180 -15.06 4.42 11.43
C LEU A 180 -15.16 3.50 12.65
N ARG A 181 -15.85 2.36 12.52
CA ARG A 181 -15.86 1.31 13.54
C ARG A 181 -14.62 0.46 13.39
N LEU A 182 -13.74 0.45 14.39
CA LEU A 182 -12.55 -0.40 14.41
C LEU A 182 -12.95 -1.86 14.66
N VAL A 183 -12.31 -2.79 13.94
CA VAL A 183 -12.44 -4.24 14.14
C VAL A 183 -11.04 -4.79 14.35
N ARG A 184 -10.74 -5.18 15.60
CA ARG A 184 -9.44 -5.77 15.97
C ARG A 184 -9.65 -7.15 16.55
N GLU A 185 -8.67 -8.04 16.35
CA GLU A 185 -8.74 -9.44 16.77
C GLU A 185 -9.03 -9.62 18.27
N LEU A 186 -8.51 -8.72 19.10
CA LEU A 186 -8.60 -8.78 20.55
C LEU A 186 -9.71 -7.90 21.15
N ASP A 187 -10.58 -7.28 20.34
CA ASP A 187 -11.65 -6.41 20.87
C ASP A 187 -12.66 -7.17 21.76
N ASN A 188 -12.78 -8.48 21.59
CA ASN A 188 -13.63 -9.32 22.43
C ASN A 188 -13.01 -9.66 23.79
N VAL A 189 -11.71 -9.37 23.97
CA VAL A 189 -10.92 -9.70 25.16
C VAL A 189 -10.32 -8.45 25.81
N ASN A 190 -10.29 -7.33 25.10
CA ASN A 190 -9.96 -6.02 25.64
C ASN A 190 -11.10 -5.54 26.53
N PHE A 191 -10.95 -5.82 27.82
CA PHE A 191 -11.67 -5.16 28.89
C PHE A 191 -10.95 -3.84 29.18
#